data_AF-H6BXK4-F1
#
_entry.id   AF-H6BXK4-F1
#
_cell.length_a   1.000
_cell.length_b   1.000
_cell.length_c   1.000
_cell.angle_alpha   90.00
_cell.angle_beta   90.00
_cell.angle_gamma   90.00
#
_symmetry.space_group_name_H-M   'P 1'
#
loop_
_entity.id
_entity.type
_entity.pdbx_description
1 polymer ?
#
loop_
_entity_poly.entity_id
_entity_poly.type
_entity_poly.pdbx_seq_one_letter_code
_entity_poly.pdbx_strand_id
1 'polypeptide(L)'
;MHLIASAFNGGPPLERSPGLIGPALQAAHALSIPVRMGINFVARSQALSWSVQHSLSNLECAIFLSKWLEQLAITSTAQPLDKDELRLVQMIQGLLSETGLFGDDWIGAIGITNMSDQKYQIRRLATAVARMWAEIFKGNHVFEVVNIIGASLTIYAESMESAYTPSNVA
;
A
#
# COMPACT_ATOMS: atom_id res chain seq x y z
N MET A 1 1.94 1.94 -19.13
CA MET A 1 1.88 1.45 -17.73
C MET A 1 3.28 1.35 -17.13
N HIS A 2 4.25 0.62 -17.72
CA HIS A 2 5.63 0.53 -17.19
C HIS A 2 6.31 1.88 -16.91
N LEU A 3 6.14 2.89 -17.79
CA LEU A 3 6.66 4.25 -17.54
C LEU A 3 6.06 4.89 -16.28
N ILE A 4 4.75 4.73 -16.06
CA ILE A 4 4.05 5.29 -14.89
C ILE A 4 4.49 4.56 -13.61
N ALA A 5 4.59 3.22 -13.66
CA ALA A 5 5.10 2.43 -12.55
C ALA A 5 6.55 2.81 -12.20
N SER A 6 7.40 3.06 -13.21
CA SER A 6 8.77 3.54 -12.99
C SER A 6 8.81 4.93 -12.36
N ALA A 7 7.86 5.81 -12.67
CA ALA A 7 7.73 7.11 -12.05
C ALA A 7 7.30 7.02 -10.58
N PHE A 8 6.44 6.06 -10.22
CA PHE A 8 6.10 5.79 -8.82
C PHE A 8 7.32 5.38 -7.99
N ASN A 9 8.15 4.47 -8.52
CA ASN A 9 9.43 4.10 -7.91
C ASN A 9 10.38 5.29 -7.82
N GLY A 10 10.56 6.04 -8.91
CA GLY A 10 11.51 7.14 -9.03
C GLY A 10 11.14 8.43 -8.30
N GLY A 11 9.93 8.54 -7.74
CA GLY A 11 9.52 9.70 -6.94
C GLY A 11 10.40 9.88 -5.68
N PRO A 12 10.55 11.12 -5.18
CA PRO A 12 11.47 11.42 -4.09
C PRO A 12 11.18 10.55 -2.84
N PRO A 13 12.22 10.13 -2.11
CA PRO A 13 12.03 9.39 -0.86
C PRO A 13 11.34 10.28 0.17
N LEU A 14 10.44 9.70 0.96
CA LEU A 14 9.84 10.39 2.09
C LEU A 14 10.84 10.42 3.25
N GLU A 15 11.00 11.58 3.89
CA GLU A 15 11.80 11.68 5.11
C GLU A 15 10.92 11.35 6.32
N ARG A 16 11.32 10.34 7.10
CA ARG A 16 10.58 9.92 8.30
C ARG A 16 10.54 11.09 9.29
N SER A 17 9.34 11.59 9.57
CA SER A 17 9.13 12.67 10.53
C SER A 17 7.76 12.53 11.21
N PRO A 18 7.58 13.08 12.43
CA PRO A 18 6.29 13.07 13.11
C PRO A 18 5.17 13.74 12.31
N GLY A 19 5.50 14.68 11.42
CA GLY A 19 4.53 15.37 10.56
C GLY A 19 3.85 14.45 9.54
N LEU A 20 4.40 13.26 9.27
CA LEU A 20 3.81 12.31 8.32
C LEU A 20 2.70 11.44 8.92
N ILE A 21 2.53 11.40 10.25
CA ILE A 21 1.53 10.56 10.92
C ILE A 21 0.10 10.98 10.54
N GLY A 22 -0.20 12.28 10.53
CA GLY A 22 -1.51 12.80 10.15
C GLY A 22 -1.90 12.45 8.71
N PRO A 23 -1.06 12.77 7.72
CA PRO A 23 -1.28 12.37 6.33
C PRO A 23 -1.38 10.84 6.14
N ALA A 24 -0.55 10.06 6.84
CA ALA A 24 -0.61 8.59 6.79
C ALA A 24 -1.92 8.05 7.37
N LEU A 25 -2.39 8.61 8.47
CA LEU A 25 -3.69 8.28 9.05
C LEU A 25 -4.82 8.58 8.07
N GLN A 26 -4.79 9.74 7.41
CA GLN A 26 -5.81 10.12 6.43
C GLN A 26 -5.81 9.20 5.20
N ALA A 27 -4.64 8.88 4.68
CA ALA A 27 -4.52 7.93 3.57
C ALA A 27 -5.01 6.54 3.97
N ALA A 28 -4.73 6.09 5.20
CA ALA A 28 -5.23 4.82 5.72
C ALA A 28 -6.76 4.84 5.90
N HIS A 29 -7.33 5.96 6.31
CA HIS A 29 -8.78 6.15 6.32
C HIS A 29 -9.39 6.07 4.93
N ALA A 30 -8.79 6.72 3.93
CA ALA A 30 -9.22 6.64 2.53
C ALA A 30 -9.25 5.18 2.04
N LEU A 31 -8.29 4.35 2.47
CA LEU A 31 -8.26 2.92 2.18
C LEU A 31 -9.33 2.12 2.93
N SER A 32 -9.64 2.49 4.18
CA SER A 32 -10.62 1.76 4.99
C SER A 32 -12.04 1.78 4.42
N ILE A 33 -12.41 2.84 3.70
CA ILE A 33 -13.73 3.02 3.10
C ILE A 33 -14.03 1.94 2.05
N PRO A 34 -13.22 1.77 0.98
CA PRO A 34 -13.45 0.73 -0.02
C PRO A 34 -13.25 -0.69 0.53
N VAL A 35 -12.35 -0.89 1.50
CA VAL A 35 -12.17 -2.19 2.19
C VAL A 35 -13.47 -2.63 2.87
N ARG A 36 -14.10 -1.74 3.66
CA ARG A 36 -15.36 -2.03 4.37
C ARG A 36 -16.55 -2.22 3.45
N MET A 37 -16.57 -1.54 2.30
CA MET A 37 -17.62 -1.75 1.28
C MET A 37 -17.48 -3.11 0.56
N GLY A 38 -16.32 -3.77 0.68
CA GLY A 38 -15.98 -4.97 -0.04
C GLY A 38 -15.34 -4.64 -1.40
N ILE A 39 -14.09 -5.06 -1.59
CA ILE A 39 -13.28 -4.71 -2.78
C ILE A 39 -13.95 -5.17 -4.07
N ASN A 40 -14.51 -6.38 -4.08
CA ASN A 40 -15.23 -6.92 -5.25
C ASN A 40 -16.50 -6.12 -5.59
N PHE A 41 -17.15 -5.54 -4.58
CA PHE A 41 -18.31 -4.68 -4.80
C PHE A 41 -17.87 -3.32 -5.34
N VAL A 42 -16.81 -2.73 -4.80
CA VAL A 42 -16.24 -1.46 -5.27
C VAL A 42 -15.73 -1.59 -6.71
N ALA A 43 -14.91 -2.60 -7.00
CA ALA A 43 -14.41 -2.91 -8.34
C ALA A 43 -15.51 -3.01 -9.42
N ARG A 44 -16.70 -3.54 -9.06
CA ARG A 44 -17.82 -3.74 -10.00
C ARG A 44 -18.78 -2.56 -10.06
N SER A 45 -19.04 -1.90 -8.94
CA SER A 45 -20.06 -0.85 -8.81
C SER A 45 -19.51 0.56 -9.09
N GLN A 46 -18.19 0.77 -9.03
CA GLN A 46 -17.57 2.10 -9.18
C GLN A 46 -17.35 2.55 -10.63
N ALA A 47 -17.84 1.81 -11.63
CA ALA A 47 -17.80 2.23 -13.02
C ALA A 47 -18.46 3.60 -13.25
N LEU A 48 -19.46 3.95 -12.43
CA LEU A 48 -20.35 5.09 -12.65
C LEU A 48 -20.24 6.20 -11.58
N SER A 49 -19.52 5.99 -10.47
CA SER A 49 -19.57 6.89 -9.30
C SER A 49 -18.27 7.61 -8.93
N TRP A 50 -17.11 7.18 -9.45
CA TRP A 50 -15.84 7.87 -9.18
C TRP A 50 -15.46 8.84 -10.29
N SER A 51 -15.23 10.10 -9.90
CA SER A 51 -14.60 11.09 -10.78
C SER A 51 -13.11 10.82 -10.92
N VAL A 52 -12.50 11.29 -12.01
CA VAL A 52 -11.05 11.20 -12.23
C VAL A 52 -10.28 11.85 -11.06
N GLN A 53 -10.80 12.94 -10.48
CA GLN A 53 -10.18 13.56 -9.31
C GLN A 53 -10.14 12.62 -8.09
N HIS A 54 -11.22 11.87 -7.85
CA HIS A 54 -11.26 10.91 -6.74
C HIS A 54 -10.26 9.78 -6.96
N SER A 55 -10.14 9.27 -8.20
CA SER A 55 -9.14 8.27 -8.55
C SER A 55 -7.71 8.75 -8.37
N LEU A 56 -7.41 10.00 -8.73
CA LEU A 56 -6.08 10.58 -8.53
C LEU A 56 -5.75 10.78 -7.04
N SER A 57 -6.71 11.26 -6.24
CA SER A 57 -6.52 11.39 -4.79
C SER A 57 -6.27 10.03 -4.12
N ASN A 58 -7.00 8.99 -4.54
CA ASN A 58 -6.80 7.63 -4.06
C ASN A 58 -5.44 7.05 -4.49
N LEU A 59 -4.99 7.36 -5.72
CA LEU A 59 -3.65 7.00 -6.18
C LEU A 59 -2.56 7.69 -5.34
N GLU A 60 -2.69 8.98 -5.06
CA GLU A 60 -1.76 9.71 -4.19
C GLU A 60 -1.70 9.06 -2.80
N CYS A 61 -2.84 8.69 -2.22
CA CYS A 61 -2.90 7.96 -0.96
C CYS A 61 -2.17 6.61 -1.03
N ALA A 62 -2.36 5.86 -2.13
CA ALA A 62 -1.69 4.59 -2.36
C ALA A 62 -0.17 4.73 -2.38
N ILE A 63 0.35 5.64 -3.22
CA ILE A 63 1.79 5.87 -3.36
C ILE A 63 2.38 6.41 -2.07
N PHE A 64 1.71 7.36 -1.42
CA PHE A 64 2.14 7.93 -0.15
C PHE A 64 2.27 6.86 0.93
N LEU A 65 1.24 6.04 1.16
CA LEU A 65 1.28 5.00 2.19
C LEU A 65 2.36 3.94 1.91
N SER A 66 2.47 3.47 0.65
CA SER A 66 3.49 2.51 0.28
C SER A 66 4.89 3.06 0.54
N LYS A 67 5.20 4.29 0.08
CA LYS A 67 6.50 4.93 0.34
C LYS A 67 6.75 5.19 1.82
N TRP A 68 5.72 5.57 2.58
CA TRP A 68 5.83 5.81 4.01
C TRP A 68 6.20 4.53 4.76
N LEU A 69 5.54 3.41 4.44
CA LEU A 69 5.86 2.10 4.99
C LEU A 69 7.26 1.63 4.57
N GLU A 70 7.66 1.82 3.31
CA GLU A 70 9.04 1.50 2.88
C GLU A 70 10.08 2.28 3.69
N GLN A 71 9.86 3.57 3.89
CA GLN A 71 10.75 4.41 4.68
C GLN A 71 10.79 3.97 6.15
N LEU A 72 9.64 3.61 6.73
CA LEU A 72 9.60 3.01 8.07
C LEU A 72 10.43 1.73 8.10
N ALA A 73 10.30 0.85 7.11
CA ALA A 73 11.07 -0.39 7.07
C ALA A 73 12.58 -0.14 6.99
N ILE A 74 13.03 0.82 6.17
CA ILE A 74 14.44 1.19 6.04
C ILE A 74 14.99 1.73 7.36
N THR A 75 14.25 2.65 7.99
CA THR A 75 14.71 3.32 9.21
C THR A 75 14.51 2.48 10.48
N SER A 76 13.61 1.48 10.45
CA SER A 76 13.29 0.63 11.62
C SER A 76 14.49 -0.13 12.19
N THR A 77 15.52 -0.37 11.38
CA THR A 77 16.76 -1.03 11.82
C THR A 77 17.69 -0.12 12.62
N ALA A 78 17.58 1.20 12.43
CA ALA A 78 18.38 2.19 13.15
C ALA A 78 17.59 2.84 14.29
N GLN A 79 16.29 3.07 14.08
CA GLN A 79 15.38 3.69 15.03
C GLN A 79 14.08 2.87 15.11
N PRO A 80 13.70 2.35 16.30
CA PRO A 80 12.46 1.61 16.47
C PRO A 80 11.24 2.48 16.11
N LEU A 81 10.10 1.84 15.82
CA LEU A 81 8.86 2.55 15.56
C LEU A 81 8.39 3.27 16.83
N ASP A 82 7.94 4.50 16.67
CA ASP A 82 7.19 5.19 17.71
C ASP A 82 5.81 4.54 17.93
N LYS A 83 5.18 4.83 19.06
CA LYS A 83 3.83 4.34 19.41
C LYS A 83 2.80 4.66 18.34
N ASP A 84 2.83 5.86 17.77
CA ASP A 84 1.82 6.26 16.78
C ASP A 84 2.08 5.61 15.42
N GLU A 85 3.35 5.46 15.04
CA GLU A 85 3.74 4.69 13.85
C GLU A 85 3.32 3.22 13.98
N LEU A 86 3.61 2.59 15.12
CA LEU A 86 3.28 1.19 15.36
C LEU A 86 1.76 0.96 15.32
N ARG A 87 0.98 1.83 15.98
CA ARG A 87 -0.50 1.75 15.94
C ARG A 87 -1.03 1.87 14.52
N LEU A 88 -0.51 2.82 13.75
CA LEU A 88 -0.96 3.05 12.39
C LEU A 88 -0.59 1.88 11.47
N VAL A 89 0.62 1.34 11.62
CA VAL A 89 1.06 0.12 10.92
C VAL A 89 0.17 -1.07 11.24
N GLN A 90 -0.15 -1.30 12.53
CA GLN A 90 -1.05 -2.37 12.96
C GLN A 90 -2.48 -2.17 12.43
N MET A 91 -2.96 -0.94 12.38
CA MET A 91 -4.27 -0.61 11.80
C MET A 91 -4.31 -0.93 10.31
N ILE A 92 -3.28 -0.54 9.55
CA ILE A 92 -3.19 -0.86 8.11
C ILE A 92 -3.12 -2.38 7.91
N GLN A 93 -2.33 -3.08 8.73
CA GLN A 93 -2.29 -4.55 8.75
C GLN A 93 -3.68 -5.14 8.97
N GLY A 94 -4.42 -4.68 9.98
CA GLY A 94 -5.80 -5.14 10.23
C GLY A 94 -6.72 -4.90 9.03
N LEU A 95 -6.69 -3.70 8.44
CA LEU A 95 -7.49 -3.37 7.26
C LEU A 95 -7.21 -4.32 6.09
N LEU A 96 -5.95 -4.65 5.83
CA LEU A 96 -5.61 -5.55 4.73
C LEU A 96 -5.99 -7.00 5.04
N SER A 97 -5.85 -7.44 6.29
CA SER A 97 -6.26 -8.78 6.73
C SER A 97 -7.78 -8.99 6.62
N GLU A 98 -8.60 -7.97 6.90
CA GLU A 98 -10.07 -8.03 6.77
C GLU A 98 -10.55 -8.41 5.36
N THR A 99 -9.72 -8.19 4.35
CA THR A 99 -10.09 -8.39 2.93
C THR A 99 -9.99 -9.85 2.48
N GLY A 100 -9.23 -10.67 3.21
CA GLY A 100 -8.91 -12.04 2.81
C GLY A 100 -8.04 -12.17 1.55
N LEU A 101 -7.61 -11.05 0.93
CA LEU A 101 -6.75 -11.08 -0.26
C LEU A 101 -5.30 -11.47 0.06
N PHE A 102 -4.91 -11.31 1.32
CA PHE A 102 -3.58 -11.62 1.79
C PHE A 102 -3.71 -12.65 2.91
N GLY A 103 -3.08 -13.81 2.76
CA GLY A 103 -3.10 -14.85 3.79
C GLY A 103 -2.38 -14.41 5.07
N ASP A 104 -2.60 -15.15 6.16
CA ASP A 104 -1.96 -14.90 7.45
C ASP A 104 -0.42 -14.99 7.37
N ASP A 105 0.10 -15.86 6.49
CA ASP A 105 1.53 -15.95 6.16
C ASP A 105 2.05 -14.71 5.42
N TRP A 106 1.17 -13.92 4.79
CA TRP A 106 1.51 -12.69 4.08
C TRP A 106 1.59 -11.48 4.99
N ILE A 107 0.60 -11.32 5.86
CA ILE A 107 0.49 -10.23 6.81
C ILE A 107 0.84 -10.76 8.21
N GLY A 108 2.07 -11.23 8.38
CA GLY A 108 2.54 -11.74 9.67
C GLY A 108 2.40 -10.66 10.75
N ALA A 109 1.97 -11.02 11.95
CA ALA A 109 1.77 -10.07 13.05
C ALA A 109 3.04 -9.24 13.27
N ILE A 110 2.92 -7.91 13.20
CA ILE A 110 4.05 -7.02 13.46
C ILE A 110 4.29 -7.01 14.97
N GLY A 111 5.22 -7.87 15.39
CA GLY A 111 5.63 -8.08 16.77
C GLY A 111 7.13 -7.87 16.99
N ILE A 112 7.53 -7.73 18.25
CA ILE A 112 8.87 -7.33 18.73
C ILE A 112 9.92 -8.44 18.53
N THR A 113 9.63 -9.48 17.75
CA THR A 113 10.43 -10.73 17.78
C THR A 113 11.79 -10.63 17.11
N ASN A 114 12.03 -9.66 16.19
CA ASN A 114 13.37 -9.24 15.74
C ASN A 114 13.29 -7.98 14.85
N MET A 115 14.31 -7.11 14.83
CA MET A 115 14.34 -5.91 13.97
C MET A 115 14.40 -6.24 12.47
N SER A 116 15.10 -7.32 12.09
CA SER A 116 15.15 -7.81 10.71
C SER A 116 13.77 -8.25 10.20
N ASP A 117 13.03 -8.94 11.07
CA ASP A 117 11.73 -9.51 10.75
C ASP A 117 10.70 -8.38 10.67
N GLN A 118 10.75 -7.42 11.59
CA GLN A 118 9.92 -6.23 11.55
C GLN A 118 10.13 -5.43 10.24
N LYS A 119 11.39 -5.22 9.83
CA LYS A 119 11.69 -4.57 8.54
C LYS A 119 11.07 -5.32 7.36
N TYR A 120 11.19 -6.64 7.34
CA TYR A 120 10.62 -7.47 6.28
C TYR A 120 9.09 -7.41 6.26
N GLN A 121 8.43 -7.50 7.41
CA GLN A 121 6.97 -7.40 7.51
C GLN A 121 6.45 -6.03 7.06
N ILE A 122 7.10 -4.93 7.47
CA ILE A 122 6.69 -3.58 7.05
C ILE A 122 6.84 -3.41 5.53
N ARG A 123 7.89 -3.97 4.90
CA ARG A 123 8.04 -3.95 3.42
C ARG A 123 6.94 -4.73 2.71
N ARG A 124 6.57 -5.89 3.23
CA ARG A 124 5.44 -6.67 2.69
C ARG A 124 4.13 -5.92 2.84
N LEU A 125 3.94 -5.23 3.95
CA LEU A 125 2.78 -4.38 4.17
C LEU A 125 2.74 -3.21 3.16
N ALA A 126 3.88 -2.57 2.89
CA ALA A 126 3.99 -1.52 1.86
C ALA A 126 3.53 -2.01 0.48
N THR A 127 3.97 -3.20 0.11
CA THR A 127 3.62 -3.87 -1.15
C THR A 127 2.15 -4.28 -1.17
N ALA A 128 1.64 -4.78 -0.04
CA ALA A 128 0.25 -5.18 0.11
C ALA A 128 -0.70 -3.97 -0.06
N VAL A 129 -0.34 -2.79 0.46
CA VAL A 129 -1.09 -1.55 0.23
C VAL A 129 -1.16 -1.22 -1.27
N ALA A 130 -0.03 -1.29 -1.99
CA ALA A 130 -0.01 -1.03 -3.43
C ALA A 130 -0.90 -2.02 -4.20
N ARG A 131 -0.81 -3.32 -3.87
CA ARG A 131 -1.66 -4.38 -4.46
C ARG A 131 -3.14 -4.17 -4.16
N MET A 132 -3.47 -3.80 -2.93
CA MET A 132 -4.83 -3.54 -2.51
C MET A 132 -5.47 -2.42 -3.34
N TRP A 133 -4.75 -1.30 -3.49
CA TRP A 133 -5.21 -0.22 -4.35
C TRP A 133 -5.30 -0.64 -5.82
N ALA A 134 -4.33 -1.43 -6.32
CA ALA A 134 -4.41 -1.97 -7.68
C ALA A 134 -5.69 -2.79 -7.91
N GLU A 135 -6.07 -3.65 -6.96
CA GLU A 135 -7.33 -4.42 -7.03
C GLU A 135 -8.58 -3.53 -6.86
N ILE A 136 -8.52 -2.48 -6.04
CA ILE A 136 -9.62 -1.49 -5.93
C ILE A 136 -9.85 -0.76 -7.27
N PHE A 137 -8.78 -0.46 -8.00
CA PHE A 137 -8.84 0.16 -9.34
C PHE A 137 -9.07 -0.84 -10.47
N LYS A 138 -9.15 -2.14 -10.16
CA LYS A 138 -9.40 -3.19 -11.14
C LYS A 138 -10.91 -3.35 -11.29
N GLY A 139 -11.45 -2.88 -12.40
CA GLY A 139 -12.89 -2.89 -12.62
C GLY A 139 -13.25 -2.49 -14.03
N ASN A 140 -14.52 -2.60 -14.38
CA ASN A 140 -15.00 -2.12 -15.69
C ASN A 140 -15.28 -0.61 -15.58
N HIS A 141 -14.23 0.19 -15.44
CA HIS A 141 -14.37 1.64 -15.28
C HIS A 141 -14.74 2.33 -16.58
N VAL A 142 -15.62 3.34 -16.52
CA VAL A 142 -15.97 4.18 -17.68
C VAL A 142 -14.75 4.95 -18.20
N PHE A 143 -13.81 5.31 -17.32
CA PHE A 143 -12.60 6.03 -17.69
C PHE A 143 -11.39 5.09 -17.76
N GLU A 144 -10.78 5.00 -18.95
CA GLU A 144 -9.59 4.16 -19.20
C GLU A 144 -8.40 4.53 -18.29
N VAL A 145 -8.29 5.80 -17.87
CA VAL A 145 -7.24 6.25 -16.94
C VAL A 145 -7.23 5.47 -15.63
N VAL A 146 -8.40 5.04 -15.14
CA VAL A 146 -8.52 4.28 -13.88
C VAL A 146 -7.91 2.89 -14.04
N ASN A 147 -8.14 2.25 -15.19
CA ASN A 147 -7.54 0.96 -15.54
C ASN A 147 -6.01 1.09 -15.68
N ILE A 148 -5.53 2.19 -16.28
CA ILE A 148 -4.09 2.48 -16.39
C ILE A 148 -3.47 2.67 -14.99
N ILE A 149 -4.16 3.34 -14.08
CA ILE A 149 -3.73 3.51 -12.68
C ILE A 149 -3.60 2.14 -12.01
N GLY A 150 -4.65 1.31 -12.05
CA GLY A 150 -4.65 -0.02 -11.44
C GLY A 150 -3.52 -0.89 -11.96
N ALA A 151 -3.37 -0.99 -13.28
CA ALA A 151 -2.30 -1.79 -13.90
C ALA A 151 -0.89 -1.24 -13.60
N SER A 152 -0.72 0.09 -13.49
CA SER A 152 0.56 0.68 -13.10
C SER A 152 0.89 0.40 -11.64
N LEU A 153 -0.11 0.38 -10.74
CA LEU A 153 0.06 -0.03 -9.34
C LEU A 153 0.39 -1.52 -9.19
N THR A 154 -0.16 -2.39 -10.04
CA THR A 154 0.23 -3.80 -10.10
C THR A 154 1.73 -3.95 -10.41
N ILE A 155 2.20 -3.32 -11.48
CA ILE A 155 3.62 -3.35 -11.87
C ILE A 155 4.51 -2.74 -10.77
N TYR A 156 4.06 -1.64 -10.15
CA TYR A 156 4.76 -1.02 -9.03
C TYR A 156 4.91 -2.00 -7.85
N ALA A 157 3.84 -2.67 -7.45
CA ALA A 157 3.89 -3.64 -6.37
C ALA A 157 4.79 -4.85 -6.68
N GLU A 158 4.77 -5.36 -7.91
CA GLU A 158 5.67 -6.44 -8.36
C GLU A 158 7.14 -6.03 -8.30
N SER A 159 7.43 -4.79 -8.68
CA SER A 159 8.77 -4.20 -8.55
C SER A 159 9.20 -4.07 -7.10
N MET A 160 8.31 -3.67 -6.20
CA MET A 160 8.59 -3.59 -4.77
C MET A 160 8.92 -4.97 -4.21
N GLU A 161 8.09 -5.98 -4.51
CA GLU A 161 8.29 -7.36 -4.04
C GLU A 161 9.66 -7.89 -4.46
N SER A 162 9.97 -7.78 -5.75
CA SER A 162 11.24 -8.24 -6.33
C SER A 162 12.47 -7.60 -5.69
N ALA A 163 12.35 -6.41 -5.09
CA ALA A 163 13.46 -5.71 -4.45
C ALA A 163 13.81 -6.27 -3.06
N TYR A 164 12.96 -7.09 -2.43
CA TYR A 164 13.22 -7.64 -1.11
C TYR A 164 12.98 -9.16 -0.96
N THR A 165 12.39 -9.84 -1.94
CA THR A 165 12.51 -11.30 -2.04
C THR A 165 13.89 -11.65 -2.61
N PRO A 166 14.75 -12.37 -1.86
CA PRO A 166 15.99 -12.86 -2.42
C PRO A 166 15.68 -13.81 -3.60
N SER A 167 16.39 -13.66 -4.70
CA SER A 167 16.21 -14.37 -5.98
C SER A 167 16.51 -15.88 -5.94
N ASN A 168 16.34 -16.54 -4.80
CA ASN A 168 16.70 -17.95 -4.57
C ASN A 168 15.48 -18.88 -4.49
N VAL A 169 14.49 -18.68 -5.34
CA VAL A 169 13.49 -19.72 -5.65
C VAL A 169 13.26 -19.73 -7.15
N ALA A 170 14.21 -20.31 -7.87
CA ALA A 170 14.06 -20.80 -9.23
C ALA A 170 14.54 -22.26 -9.26
#